data_AF-A0A441W9J7-F1
#
_entry.id   AF-A0A441W9J7-F1
#
_cell.length_a   1.000
_cell.length_b   1.000
_cell.length_c   1.000
_cell.angle_alpha   90.00
_cell.angle_beta   90.00
_cell.angle_gamma   90.00
#
_symmetry.space_group_name_H-M   'P 1'
#
loop_
_entity.id
_entity.type
_entity.pdbx_description
1 polymer ?
#
loop_
_entity_poly.entity_id
_entity_poly.type
_entity_poly.pdbx_seq_one_letter_code
_entity_poly.pdbx_strand_id
1 'polypeptide(L)'
;MIGHDLTFVAPAQRVAGTARLACERNGGRTRLRRLYQDGSAKIRMPAVSADPLEAVLINTAGGLTGGDRLGWQVDVGAGACASITTQACEKIYRAAADRA
;
A
#
# COMPACT_ATOMS: atom_id res chain seq x y z
N MET A 1 -7.43 -35.00 -39.03
CA MET A 1 -6.20 -34.66 -38.30
C MET A 1 -6.57 -33.52 -37.36
N ILE A 2 -6.74 -33.82 -36.07
CA ILE A 2 -7.40 -32.97 -35.08
C ILE A 2 -6.40 -31.91 -34.58
N GLY A 3 -6.78 -30.64 -34.64
CA GLY A 3 -5.97 -29.52 -34.17
C GLY A 3 -5.90 -29.51 -32.64
N HIS A 4 -4.68 -29.46 -32.10
CA HIS A 4 -4.45 -29.37 -30.65
C HIS A 4 -4.77 -27.96 -30.13
N ASP A 5 -5.78 -27.94 -29.26
CA ASP A 5 -6.11 -27.00 -28.18
C ASP A 5 -5.30 -25.69 -28.05
N LEU A 6 -5.98 -24.58 -28.34
CA LEU A 6 -5.69 -23.29 -27.70
C LEU A 6 -6.22 -23.36 -26.27
N THR A 7 -5.39 -23.74 -25.31
CA THR A 7 -5.75 -23.71 -23.88
C THR A 7 -5.89 -22.27 -23.42
N PHE A 8 -7.12 -21.82 -23.22
CA PHE A 8 -7.40 -20.54 -22.60
C PHE A 8 -7.05 -20.62 -21.11
N VAL A 9 -5.98 -19.94 -20.70
CA VAL A 9 -5.65 -19.74 -19.28
C VAL A 9 -6.34 -18.45 -18.83
N ALA A 10 -7.27 -18.56 -17.88
CA ALA A 10 -7.89 -17.40 -17.28
C ALA A 10 -6.81 -16.51 -16.62
N PRO A 11 -6.91 -15.17 -16.75
CA PRO A 11 -5.95 -14.29 -16.12
C PRO A 11 -5.98 -14.49 -14.60
N ALA A 12 -4.81 -14.65 -14.00
CA ALA A 12 -4.71 -14.77 -12.55
C ALA A 12 -5.18 -13.47 -11.88
N GLN A 13 -5.83 -13.61 -10.72
CA GLN A 13 -6.18 -12.46 -9.89
C GLN A 13 -4.91 -11.71 -9.49
N ARG A 14 -4.94 -10.38 -9.61
CA ARG A 14 -3.81 -9.49 -9.29
C ARG A 14 -4.14 -8.55 -8.15
N VAL A 15 -3.13 -8.25 -7.36
CA VAL A 15 -3.17 -7.20 -6.35
C VAL A 15 -2.96 -5.86 -7.04
N ALA A 16 -3.90 -4.95 -6.84
CA ALA A 16 -3.73 -3.54 -7.12
C ALA A 16 -4.15 -2.78 -5.86
N GLY A 17 -3.22 -2.04 -5.27
CA GLY A 17 -3.48 -1.26 -4.06
C GLY A 17 -2.74 0.07 -4.08
N THR A 18 -3.39 1.11 -3.56
CA THR A 18 -2.75 2.42 -3.37
C THR A 18 -3.27 3.05 -2.10
N ALA A 19 -2.38 3.58 -1.26
CA ALA A 19 -2.79 4.45 -0.17
C ALA A 19 -1.98 5.74 -0.14
N ARG A 20 -2.65 6.83 0.22
CA ARG A 20 -2.08 8.16 0.32
C ARG A 20 -2.43 8.77 1.67
N LEU A 21 -1.43 9.32 2.34
CA LEU A 21 -1.58 10.08 3.57
C LEU A 21 -0.99 11.46 3.37
N ALA A 22 -1.73 12.51 3.74
CA ALA A 22 -1.18 13.85 3.86
C ALA A 22 -1.41 14.36 5.28
N CYS A 23 -0.40 15.00 5.86
CA CYS A 23 -0.51 15.67 7.16
C CYS A 23 0.00 17.11 7.08
N GLU A 24 -0.52 17.96 7.96
CA GLU A 24 -0.13 19.37 8.05
C GLU A 24 -0.07 19.83 9.51
N ARG A 25 0.59 20.96 9.74
CA ARG A 25 0.56 21.64 11.03
C ARG A 25 -0.77 22.40 11.16
N ASN A 26 -1.62 22.01 12.11
CA ASN A 26 -2.91 22.63 12.36
C ASN A 26 -3.24 22.62 13.86
N GLY A 27 -3.56 23.81 14.40
CA GLY A 27 -3.89 23.97 15.82
C GLY A 27 -2.71 23.63 16.73
N GLY A 28 -1.51 24.10 16.37
CA GLY A 28 -0.29 23.91 17.15
C GLY A 28 0.39 22.55 17.00
N ARG A 29 -0.20 21.60 16.26
CA ARG A 29 0.25 20.19 16.17
C ARG A 29 0.10 19.60 14.79
N THR A 30 0.71 18.45 14.51
CA THR A 30 0.51 17.73 13.26
C THR A 30 -0.85 17.03 13.25
N ARG A 31 -1.59 17.16 12.15
CA ARG A 31 -2.90 16.52 11.97
C ARG A 31 -3.02 15.90 10.58
N LEU A 32 -3.84 14.86 10.48
CA LEU A 32 -4.24 14.28 9.22
C LEU A 32 -5.01 15.30 8.39
N ARG A 33 -4.59 15.52 7.15
CA ARG A 33 -5.25 16.37 6.16
C ARG A 33 -6.01 15.56 5.11
N ARG A 34 -5.40 14.46 4.65
CA ARG A 34 -5.99 13.60 3.64
C ARG A 34 -5.63 12.15 3.93
N LEU A 35 -6.60 11.27 3.75
CA LEU A 35 -6.39 9.83 3.76
C LEU A 35 -7.15 9.23 2.58
N TYR A 36 -6.43 8.50 1.73
CA TYR A 36 -7.00 7.71 0.65
C TYR A 36 -6.45 6.29 0.74
N GLN A 37 -7.31 5.29 0.53
CA GLN A 37 -6.95 3.88 0.61
C GLN A 37 -7.78 3.13 -0.43
N ASP A 38 -7.11 2.30 -1.22
CA ASP A 38 -7.72 1.47 -2.25
C ASP A 38 -7.05 0.09 -2.31
N GLY A 39 -7.84 -0.92 -2.67
CA GLY A 39 -7.41 -2.30 -2.74
C GLY A 39 -6.81 -2.82 -1.42
N SER A 40 -5.68 -3.52 -1.53
CA SER A 40 -5.00 -4.15 -0.38
C SER A 40 -4.19 -3.18 0.49
N ALA A 41 -3.99 -1.94 0.03
CA ALA A 41 -3.21 -0.93 0.74
C ALA A 41 -4.05 -0.28 1.86
N LYS A 42 -3.67 -0.50 3.12
CA LYS A 42 -4.32 0.09 4.28
C LYS A 42 -3.33 0.89 5.13
N ILE A 43 -3.84 1.94 5.76
CA ILE A 43 -3.12 2.76 6.74
C ILE A 43 -3.92 2.72 8.05
N ARG A 44 -3.23 2.49 9.16
CA ARG A 44 -3.79 2.57 10.52
C ARG A 44 -3.00 3.59 11.32
N MET A 45 -3.70 4.36 12.15
CA MET A 45 -3.10 5.38 13.00
C MET A 45 -3.45 5.03 14.45
N PRO A 46 -2.47 4.98 15.38
CA PRO A 46 -2.74 4.85 16.80
C PRO A 46 -3.61 6.01 17.29
N ALA A 47 -4.45 5.76 18.30
CA ALA A 47 -5.32 6.77 18.91
C ALA A 47 -4.53 7.68 19.87
N VAL A 48 -3.41 8.23 19.41
CA VAL A 48 -2.56 9.16 20.15
C VAL A 48 -2.73 10.55 19.60
N SER A 49 -3.02 11.50 20.49
CA SER A 49 -3.03 12.92 20.16
C SER A 49 -1.70 13.53 20.59
N ALA A 50 -0.58 13.00 20.09
CA ALA A 50 0.77 13.54 20.24
C ALA A 50 1.42 13.73 18.84
N ASP A 51 2.47 14.54 18.77
CA ASP A 51 3.32 14.63 17.59
C ASP A 51 4.56 13.74 17.80
N PRO A 52 5.10 13.10 16.75
CA PRO A 52 4.64 13.13 15.35
C PRO A 52 3.32 12.37 15.11
N LEU A 53 2.67 12.63 13.98
CA LEU A 53 1.57 11.76 13.55
C LEU A 53 2.13 10.37 13.21
N GLU A 54 1.63 9.35 13.89
CA GLU A 54 2.04 7.97 13.67
C GLU A 54 1.12 7.27 12.68
N ALA A 55 1.71 6.56 11.71
CA ALA A 55 0.96 5.75 10.76
C ALA A 55 1.66 4.41 10.46
N VAL A 56 0.85 3.35 10.43
CA VAL A 56 1.26 1.99 10.08
C VAL A 56 0.70 1.65 8.70
N LEU A 57 1.58 1.37 7.75
CA LEU A 57 1.25 0.90 6.40
C LEU A 57 1.10 -0.63 6.43
N ILE A 58 0.03 -1.14 5.82
CA ILE A 58 -0.34 -2.55 5.86
C ILE A 58 -0.74 -3.02 4.45
N ASN A 59 0.04 -3.93 3.89
CA ASN A 59 -0.41 -4.72 2.74
C ASN A 59 -1.26 -5.90 3.23
N THR A 60 -2.54 -5.89 2.89
CA THR A 60 -3.50 -6.94 3.30
C THR A 60 -3.63 -8.08 2.30
N ALA A 61 -2.88 -8.06 1.18
CA ALA A 61 -2.89 -9.14 0.20
C ALA A 61 -2.09 -10.40 0.65
N GLY A 62 -1.27 -10.29 1.68
CA GLY A 62 -0.45 -11.39 2.19
C GLY A 62 0.90 -11.58 1.47
N GLY A 63 1.14 -10.83 0.40
CA GLY A 63 2.39 -10.76 -0.38
C GLY A 63 2.12 -10.27 -1.80
N LEU A 64 3.16 -10.18 -2.63
CA LEU A 64 3.09 -9.78 -4.04
C LEU A 64 3.77 -10.82 -4.94
N THR A 65 3.23 -11.03 -6.14
CA THR A 65 3.86 -11.81 -7.22
C THR A 65 3.89 -11.00 -8.53
N GLY A 66 4.43 -11.60 -9.60
CA GLY A 66 4.60 -10.94 -10.89
C GLY A 66 3.31 -10.31 -11.41
N GLY A 67 3.38 -9.00 -11.69
CA GLY A 67 2.26 -8.19 -12.19
C GLY A 67 1.40 -7.51 -11.13
N ASP A 68 1.64 -7.78 -9.84
CA ASP A 68 0.98 -7.08 -8.74
C ASP A 68 1.52 -5.66 -8.57
N ARG A 69 0.69 -4.74 -8.07
CA ARG A 69 1.03 -3.33 -7.87
C ARG A 69 0.57 -2.84 -6.50
N LEU A 70 1.50 -2.27 -5.75
CA LEU A 70 1.24 -1.64 -4.46
C LEU A 70 1.94 -0.28 -4.40
N GLY A 71 1.19 0.78 -4.08
CA GLY A 71 1.70 2.15 -4.01
C GLY A 71 1.41 2.82 -2.68
N TRP A 72 2.40 3.52 -2.14
CA TRP A 72 2.28 4.33 -0.93
C TRP A 72 2.74 5.76 -1.23
N GLN A 73 1.96 6.76 -0.81
CA GLN A 73 2.36 8.16 -0.88
C GLN A 73 2.15 8.82 0.49
N VAL A 74 3.15 9.55 0.96
CA VAL A 74 3.09 10.30 2.21
C VAL A 74 3.55 11.74 1.95
N ASP A 75 2.65 12.69 2.11
CA ASP A 75 2.93 14.12 1.96
C ASP A 75 2.97 14.77 3.36
N VAL A 76 4.13 15.26 3.78
CA VAL A 76 4.31 15.96 5.07
C VAL A 76 4.42 17.45 4.83
N GLY A 77 3.41 18.21 5.26
CA GLY A 77 3.36 19.65 5.11
C GLY A 77 4.42 20.40 5.93
N ALA A 78 4.66 21.67 5.59
CA ALA A 78 5.63 22.50 6.29
C ALA A 78 5.35 22.55 7.81
N GLY A 79 6.39 22.32 8.62
CA GLY A 79 6.31 22.35 10.09
C GLY A 79 5.53 21.19 10.72
N ALA A 80 5.06 20.23 9.92
CA ALA A 80 4.47 18.97 10.38
C ALA A 80 5.56 17.89 10.54
N CYS A 81 5.25 16.84 11.31
CA CYS A 81 6.12 15.68 11.47
C CYS A 81 5.30 14.38 11.51
N ALA A 82 5.82 13.33 10.89
CA ALA A 82 5.18 12.02 10.83
C ALA A 82 6.20 10.91 11.08
N SER A 83 5.77 9.87 11.78
CA SER A 83 6.50 8.61 11.94
C SER A 83 5.74 7.51 11.21
N ILE A 84 6.37 6.94 10.18
CA ILE A 84 5.75 5.97 9.29
C ILE A 84 6.44 4.63 9.48
N THR A 85 5.66 3.59 9.73
CA THR A 85 6.16 2.23 9.90
C THR A 85 5.30 1.23 9.11
N THR A 86 5.76 -0.01 9.01
CA THR A 86 5.05 -1.13 8.42
C THR A 86 4.79 -2.18 9.48
N GLN A 87 3.63 -2.85 9.46
CA GLN A 87 3.34 -3.93 10.42
C GLN A 87 4.29 -5.14 10.24
N ALA A 88 4.77 -5.36 9.01
CA ALA A 88 5.65 -6.46 8.65
C ALA A 88 6.46 -6.09 7.40
N CYS A 89 7.50 -6.88 7.11
CA CYS A 89 8.15 -6.85 5.81
C CYS A 89 7.19 -7.35 4.71
N GLU A 90 7.40 -6.85 3.49
CA GLU A 90 6.66 -7.32 2.32
C GLU A 90 7.17 -8.70 1.90
N LYS A 91 6.25 -9.60 1.51
CA LYS A 91 6.61 -10.93 0.99
C LYS A 91 6.53 -10.92 -0.52
N ILE A 92 7.67 -11.12 -1.19
CA ILE A 92 7.73 -11.21 -2.65
C ILE A 92 7.85 -12.68 -3.07
N TYR A 93 6.85 -13.15 -3.81
CA TYR A 93 6.81 -14.50 -4.35
C TYR A 93 7.46 -14.58 -5.74
N ARG A 94 7.88 -15.79 -6.12
CA ARG A 94 8.39 -16.08 -7.46
C ARG A 94 7.33 -15.73 -8.52
N ALA A 95 7.71 -14.96 -9.52
CA ALA A 95 6.87 -14.69 -10.70
C ALA A 95 6.88 -15.91 -11.64
N ALA A 96 5.73 -16.24 -12.23
CA ALA A 96 5.58 -17.38 -13.16
C ALA A 96 6.20 -17.11 -14.56
N ALA A 97 6.46 -15.85 -14.87
CA ALA A 97 7.22 -15.39 -16.03
C ALA A 97 8.22 -14.33 -15.56
N ASP A 98 9.35 -14.15 -16.24
CA ASP A 98 10.54 -13.36 -15.83
C ASP A 98 10.34 -11.84 -15.69
N ARG A 99 9.22 -11.38 -15.14
CA ARG A 99 9.02 -9.98 -14.75
C ARG A 99 8.45 -9.92 -13.34
N ALA A 100 9.31 -9.49 -12.42
CA ALA A 100 8.90 -8.87 -11.17
C ALA A 100 8.31 -7.49 -11.46
#